data_AF-A0A2E6ADP1-F1
#
_entry.id   AF-A0A2E6ADP1-F1
#
_cell.length_a   1.000
_cell.length_b   1.000
_cell.length_c   1.000
_cell.angle_alpha   90.00
_cell.angle_beta   90.00
_cell.angle_gamma   90.00
#
_symmetry.space_group_name_H-M   'P 1'
#
loop_
_entity.id
_entity.type
_entity.pdbx_description
1 polymer ?
#
loop_
_entity_poly.entity_id
_entity_poly.type
_entity_poly.pdbx_seq_one_letter_code
_entity_poly.pdbx_strand_id
1 'polypeptide(L)'
;MTKHGLASHPPEGSTRCYGCFRPIQLCFCDGVPRIENRVEVLIFQHVRERWHAFNTARIVSRSLQRCRLIVDHTQGFAKRDLPVQDDAVLLYPDQNAPPVSELRHRKPTQLVIIDGTWHQAKTIVRDLPQLKSLRRVRIQPPTPGQYRIRREPDGQSLSTLEATVAALGDLEPETVGLGQLLNVFHRMVADQLAQSGARMSTRVRQNRGPLRHLPRAFSDASNNLVVAYGEARPHVRGKPPWPISWVAQRLGTQETFTALLEQPEDLPTATLKHLKLTTQDFEKAISPEEFRRRCNSFLNPEDVLVVYHARTYRLLNSIEADQPRCLVLKSVFGHRHSQVRSLEAMLAAEGLRTPSLVASTRAHERLAMAMELVRHLTRIPNLADD
;
A
#
# COMPACT_ATOMS: atom_id res chain seq x y z
N MET A 1 -36.43 3.34 -21.99
CA MET A 1 -36.18 4.46 -21.06
C MET A 1 -34.88 5.13 -21.42
N THR A 2 -34.99 6.31 -22.01
CA THR A 2 -33.95 7.17 -22.58
C THR A 2 -33.01 7.67 -21.49
N LYS A 3 -31.72 7.29 -21.53
CA LYS A 3 -30.69 7.91 -20.67
C LYS A 3 -30.37 9.31 -21.21
N HIS A 4 -31.09 10.30 -20.71
CA HIS A 4 -30.77 11.72 -20.91
C HIS A 4 -29.33 12.02 -20.48
N GLY A 5 -28.64 12.80 -21.31
CA GLY A 5 -27.33 13.35 -20.99
C GLY A 5 -27.41 14.20 -19.72
N LEU A 6 -26.54 13.91 -18.76
CA LEU A 6 -26.33 14.74 -17.58
C LEU A 6 -24.83 14.97 -17.44
N ALA A 7 -24.35 15.96 -18.19
CA ALA A 7 -23.35 16.87 -17.68
C ALA A 7 -24.02 17.67 -16.55
N SER A 8 -24.19 17.08 -15.37
CA SER A 8 -24.63 17.85 -14.21
C SER A 8 -23.41 18.61 -13.67
N HIS A 9 -23.22 19.81 -14.22
CA HIS A 9 -22.46 20.84 -13.53
C HIS A 9 -23.01 20.95 -12.10
N PRO A 10 -22.15 20.93 -11.08
CA PRO A 10 -22.63 21.01 -9.71
C PRO A 10 -23.26 22.41 -9.47
N PRO A 11 -24.23 22.54 -8.55
CA PRO A 11 -24.88 23.81 -8.24
C PRO A 11 -23.87 24.87 -7.79
N GLU A 12 -24.20 26.15 -7.99
CA GLU A 12 -23.37 27.27 -7.56
C GLU A 12 -22.97 27.11 -6.08
N GLY A 13 -21.67 27.16 -5.81
CA GLY A 13 -21.09 26.97 -4.47
C GLY A 13 -20.47 25.59 -4.18
N SER A 14 -20.62 24.59 -5.07
CA SER A 14 -19.90 23.32 -4.88
C SER A 14 -18.39 23.49 -5.09
N THR A 15 -17.59 22.87 -4.23
CA THR A 15 -16.13 22.83 -4.41
C THR A 15 -15.67 21.64 -5.24
N ARG A 16 -16.56 20.70 -5.58
CA ARG A 16 -16.26 19.45 -6.31
C ARG A 16 -17.28 19.11 -7.39
N CYS A 17 -16.82 18.47 -8.46
CA CYS A 17 -17.67 17.89 -9.49
C CYS A 17 -18.37 16.62 -8.96
N TYR A 18 -19.69 16.48 -9.12
CA TYR A 18 -20.40 15.24 -8.72
C TYR A 18 -20.22 14.07 -9.69
N GLY A 19 -19.69 14.32 -10.89
CA GLY A 19 -19.37 13.28 -11.86
C GLY A 19 -18.06 12.56 -11.56
N CYS A 20 -16.98 13.30 -11.31
CA CYS A 20 -15.64 12.73 -11.05
C CYS A 20 -15.16 12.86 -9.60
N PHE A 21 -15.85 13.63 -8.76
CA PHE A 21 -15.51 13.96 -7.36
C PHE A 21 -14.21 14.76 -7.17
N ARG A 22 -13.62 15.29 -8.25
CA ARG A 22 -12.45 16.18 -8.19
C ARG A 22 -12.87 17.63 -7.92
N PRO A 23 -11.97 18.48 -7.38
CA PRO A 23 -12.19 19.92 -7.32
C PRO A 23 -12.60 20.45 -8.70
N ILE A 24 -13.51 21.43 -8.76
CA ILE A 24 -14.05 21.94 -10.03
C ILE A 24 -12.93 22.34 -11.01
N GLN A 25 -11.89 23.01 -10.51
CA GLN A 25 -10.72 23.44 -11.29
C GLN A 25 -9.91 22.28 -11.91
N LEU A 26 -10.09 21.06 -11.41
CA LEU A 26 -9.37 19.85 -11.82
C LEU A 26 -10.34 18.78 -12.37
N CYS A 27 -11.57 19.20 -12.70
CA CYS A 27 -12.56 18.33 -13.29
C CYS A 27 -12.09 17.91 -14.70
N PHE A 28 -12.23 16.62 -15.01
CA PHE A 28 -11.97 16.10 -16.35
C PHE A 28 -13.25 15.68 -17.08
N CYS A 29 -14.42 15.83 -16.46
CA CYS A 29 -15.68 15.28 -16.97
C CYS A 29 -16.03 15.78 -18.38
N ASP A 30 -15.73 17.04 -18.69
CA ASP A 30 -16.01 17.62 -20.02
C ASP A 30 -15.15 17.01 -21.12
N GLY A 31 -14.01 16.42 -20.76
CA GLY A 31 -13.15 15.70 -21.69
C GLY A 31 -13.52 14.23 -21.89
N VAL A 32 -14.45 13.67 -21.09
CA VAL A 32 -14.77 12.23 -21.15
C VAL A 32 -15.61 11.94 -22.41
N PRO A 33 -15.08 11.21 -23.40
CA PRO A 33 -15.81 10.93 -24.63
C PRO A 33 -16.85 9.85 -24.40
N ARG A 34 -17.92 9.83 -25.19
CA ARG A 34 -18.85 8.69 -25.23
C ARG A 34 -18.43 7.74 -26.36
N ILE A 35 -18.21 6.48 -26.01
CA ILE A 35 -17.68 5.45 -26.93
C ILE A 35 -18.70 4.33 -27.05
N GLU A 36 -19.09 4.00 -28.28
CA GLU A 36 -20.04 2.94 -28.60
C GLU A 36 -19.35 1.57 -28.70
N ASN A 37 -18.78 1.10 -27.59
CA ASN A 37 -18.17 -0.22 -27.52
C ASN A 37 -19.23 -1.33 -27.66
N ARG A 38 -18.90 -2.42 -28.37
CA ARG A 38 -19.79 -3.58 -28.52
C ARG A 38 -19.56 -4.63 -27.46
N VAL A 39 -18.30 -4.87 -27.08
CA VAL A 39 -17.96 -5.80 -26.00
C VAL A 39 -18.32 -5.13 -24.68
N GLU A 40 -19.20 -5.74 -23.87
CA GLU A 40 -19.55 -5.19 -22.57
C GLU A 40 -18.35 -5.24 -21.62
N VAL A 41 -18.01 -4.14 -20.96
CA VAL A 41 -16.93 -4.10 -19.97
C VAL A 41 -17.52 -4.15 -18.56
N LEU A 42 -17.27 -5.23 -17.84
CA LEU A 42 -17.68 -5.39 -16.44
C LEU A 42 -16.47 -5.20 -15.52
N ILE A 43 -16.48 -4.15 -14.71
CA ILE A 43 -15.40 -3.82 -13.78
C ILE A 43 -15.83 -4.13 -12.35
N PHE A 44 -15.09 -5.01 -11.67
CA PHE A 44 -15.18 -5.20 -10.23
C PHE A 44 -14.13 -4.33 -9.54
N GLN A 45 -14.56 -3.23 -8.93
CA GLN A 45 -13.68 -2.32 -8.21
C GLN A 45 -13.72 -2.60 -6.70
N HIS A 46 -12.57 -2.85 -6.11
CA HIS A 46 -12.48 -2.95 -4.66
C HIS A 46 -12.84 -1.61 -4.01
N VAL A 47 -13.67 -1.62 -2.97
CA VAL A 47 -14.23 -0.41 -2.32
C VAL A 47 -13.19 0.62 -1.89
N ARG A 48 -11.98 0.17 -1.52
CA ARG A 48 -10.86 1.07 -1.16
C ARG A 48 -10.40 1.93 -2.32
N GLU A 49 -10.55 1.46 -3.56
CA GLU A 49 -10.14 2.23 -4.73
C GLU A 49 -11.17 3.30 -5.14
N ARG A 50 -12.42 3.18 -4.69
CA ARG A 50 -13.54 4.01 -5.18
C ARG A 50 -13.32 5.51 -5.01
N TRP A 51 -12.67 5.91 -3.92
CA TRP A 51 -12.42 7.31 -3.58
C TRP A 51 -11.05 7.83 -4.01
N HIS A 52 -10.24 7.02 -4.69
CA HIS A 52 -8.96 7.51 -5.18
C HIS A 52 -9.15 8.64 -6.19
N ALA A 53 -8.33 9.69 -6.03
CA ALA A 53 -8.35 10.88 -6.88
C ALA A 53 -8.03 10.59 -8.36
N PHE A 54 -7.49 9.40 -8.65
CA PHE A 54 -7.13 8.88 -9.98
C PHE A 54 -7.83 7.56 -10.29
N ASN A 55 -9.13 7.48 -9.97
CA ASN A 55 -9.94 6.30 -10.25
C ASN A 55 -10.16 6.18 -11.77
N THR A 56 -9.28 5.43 -12.44
CA THR A 56 -9.31 5.20 -13.89
C THR A 56 -10.51 4.35 -14.31
N ALA A 57 -10.96 3.40 -13.48
CA ALA A 57 -12.20 2.67 -13.69
C ALA A 57 -13.41 3.60 -13.82
N ARG A 58 -13.44 4.72 -13.09
CA ARG A 58 -14.50 5.73 -13.22
C ARG A 58 -14.49 6.40 -14.60
N ILE A 59 -13.31 6.72 -15.13
CA ILE A 59 -13.17 7.31 -16.48
C ILE A 59 -13.73 6.33 -17.52
N VAL A 60 -13.32 5.06 -17.45
CA VAL A 60 -13.81 3.99 -18.32
C VAL A 60 -15.34 3.86 -18.24
N SER A 61 -15.88 3.73 -17.02
CA SER A 61 -17.32 3.54 -16.80
C SER A 61 -18.20 4.69 -17.27
N ARG A 62 -17.65 5.91 -17.31
CA ARG A 62 -18.37 7.10 -17.80
C ARG A 62 -18.24 7.28 -19.31
N SER A 63 -17.23 6.67 -19.92
CA SER A 63 -16.92 6.83 -21.32
C SER A 63 -17.56 5.76 -22.20
N LEU A 64 -17.45 4.50 -21.77
CA LEU A 64 -17.98 3.35 -22.52
C LEU A 64 -19.50 3.26 -22.38
N GLN A 65 -20.20 3.09 -23.49
CA GLN A 65 -21.66 2.91 -23.52
C GLN A 65 -22.09 1.59 -22.87
N ARG A 66 -21.34 0.51 -23.10
CA ARG A 66 -21.58 -0.81 -22.53
C ARG A 66 -20.54 -1.09 -21.45
N CYS A 67 -20.65 -0.40 -20.33
CA CYS A 67 -19.82 -0.66 -19.16
C CYS A 67 -20.64 -0.70 -17.87
N ARG A 68 -20.36 -1.70 -17.02
CA ARG A 68 -20.87 -1.78 -15.65
C ARG A 68 -19.70 -1.75 -14.68
N LEU A 69 -19.78 -0.85 -13.70
CA LEU A 69 -18.82 -0.75 -12.60
C LEU A 69 -19.53 -1.17 -11.31
N ILE A 70 -19.09 -2.27 -10.72
CA ILE A 70 -19.60 -2.77 -9.43
C ILE A 70 -18.51 -2.56 -8.38
N VAL A 71 -18.87 -1.84 -7.31
CA VAL A 71 -17.95 -1.49 -6.23
C VAL A 71 -18.33 -2.22 -4.95
N ASP A 72 -17.41 -2.99 -4.38
CA ASP A 72 -17.65 -3.70 -3.12
C ASP A 72 -16.35 -4.18 -2.45
N HIS A 73 -16.48 -4.73 -1.25
CA HIS A 73 -15.49 -5.62 -0.64
C HIS A 73 -15.56 -7.00 -1.29
N THR A 74 -14.47 -7.78 -1.23
CA THR A 74 -14.45 -9.16 -1.76
C THR A 74 -15.58 -10.03 -1.22
N GLN A 75 -15.84 -9.95 0.09
CA GLN A 75 -16.94 -10.71 0.72
C GLN A 75 -18.32 -10.25 0.26
N GLY A 76 -18.47 -8.97 -0.08
CA GLY A 76 -19.72 -8.42 -0.61
C GLY A 76 -20.00 -8.96 -2.00
N PHE A 77 -19.00 -8.97 -2.89
CA PHE A 77 -19.13 -9.57 -4.22
C PHE A 77 -19.51 -11.06 -4.15
N ALA A 78 -18.86 -11.84 -3.28
CA ALA A 78 -19.12 -13.28 -3.15
C ALA A 78 -20.56 -13.64 -2.73
N LYS A 79 -21.29 -12.68 -2.13
CA LYS A 79 -22.69 -12.85 -1.68
C LYS A 79 -23.72 -12.34 -2.69
N ARG A 80 -23.27 -11.76 -3.81
CA ARG A 80 -24.14 -11.14 -4.81
C ARG A 80 -24.28 -12.06 -6.01
N ASP A 81 -25.43 -11.97 -6.66
CA ASP A 81 -25.55 -12.46 -8.03
C ASP A 81 -24.82 -11.48 -8.95
N LEU A 82 -23.70 -11.91 -9.51
CA LEU A 82 -22.83 -11.07 -10.33
C LEU A 82 -23.28 -11.21 -11.79
N PRO A 83 -23.43 -10.11 -12.55
CA PRO A 83 -23.91 -10.13 -13.93
C PRO A 83 -22.81 -10.55 -14.92
N VAL A 84 -22.16 -11.69 -14.63
CA VAL A 84 -21.12 -12.30 -15.44
C VAL A 84 -21.81 -13.17 -16.50
N GLN A 85 -21.51 -12.92 -17.78
CA GLN A 85 -22.07 -13.70 -18.89
C GLN A 85 -21.34 -15.03 -19.08
N ASP A 86 -21.99 -16.01 -19.70
CA ASP A 86 -21.42 -17.36 -19.89
C ASP A 86 -20.16 -17.36 -20.77
N ASP A 87 -20.11 -16.52 -21.81
CA ASP A 87 -18.95 -16.38 -22.69
C ASP A 87 -18.00 -15.25 -22.26
N ALA A 88 -18.17 -14.74 -21.03
CA ALA A 88 -17.31 -13.69 -20.50
C ALA A 88 -15.87 -14.17 -20.37
N VAL A 89 -14.93 -13.25 -20.60
CA VAL A 89 -13.50 -13.52 -20.40
C VAL A 89 -12.94 -12.58 -19.34
N LEU A 90 -12.05 -13.12 -18.52
CA LEU A 90 -11.38 -12.38 -17.46
C LEU A 90 -10.05 -11.84 -17.97
N LEU A 91 -9.91 -10.52 -18.03
CA LEU A 91 -8.63 -9.88 -18.27
C LEU A 91 -7.78 -9.95 -17.01
N TYR A 92 -6.80 -10.85 -16.99
CA TYR A 92 -5.98 -11.09 -15.83
C TYR A 92 -4.62 -11.70 -16.22
N PRO A 93 -3.50 -11.18 -15.69
CA PRO A 93 -2.18 -11.68 -16.05
C PRO A 93 -1.96 -13.07 -15.45
N ASP A 94 -2.01 -14.06 -16.32
CA ASP A 94 -1.64 -15.44 -16.06
C ASP A 94 -0.64 -15.86 -17.13
N GLN A 95 0.44 -16.55 -16.76
CA GLN A 95 1.51 -16.94 -17.68
C GLN A 95 0.99 -17.85 -18.79
N ASN A 96 -0.04 -18.63 -18.50
CA ASN A 96 -0.67 -19.56 -19.45
C ASN A 96 -1.90 -18.97 -20.16
N ALA A 97 -2.34 -17.76 -19.80
CA ALA A 97 -3.51 -17.16 -20.45
C ALA A 97 -3.14 -16.63 -21.84
N PRO A 98 -3.88 -16.98 -22.90
CA PRO A 98 -3.59 -16.47 -24.25
C PRO A 98 -3.74 -14.94 -24.34
N PRO A 99 -3.02 -14.29 -25.28
CA PRO A 99 -3.22 -12.89 -25.56
C PRO A 99 -4.65 -12.62 -26.05
N VAL A 100 -5.20 -11.48 -25.65
CA VAL A 100 -6.58 -11.08 -25.99
C VAL A 100 -6.81 -10.95 -27.50
N SER A 101 -5.76 -10.64 -28.27
CA SER A 101 -5.78 -10.59 -29.74
C SER A 101 -6.19 -11.91 -30.41
N GLU A 102 -5.97 -13.06 -29.76
CA GLU A 102 -6.44 -14.36 -30.27
C GLU A 102 -7.97 -14.47 -30.29
N LEU A 103 -8.68 -13.66 -29.51
CA LEU A 103 -10.15 -13.64 -29.49
C LEU A 103 -10.78 -12.75 -30.56
N ARG A 104 -9.99 -12.05 -31.39
CA ARG A 104 -10.49 -11.06 -32.36
C ARG A 104 -11.55 -11.62 -33.33
N HIS A 105 -11.44 -12.90 -33.70
CA HIS A 105 -12.38 -13.57 -34.61
C HIS A 105 -13.56 -14.24 -33.91
N ARG A 106 -13.50 -14.38 -32.58
CA ARG A 106 -14.58 -14.93 -31.73
C ARG A 106 -14.68 -14.08 -30.47
N LYS A 107 -15.18 -12.85 -30.66
CA LYS A 107 -15.24 -11.83 -29.61
C LYS A 107 -16.19 -12.28 -28.50
N PRO A 108 -15.80 -12.18 -27.23
CA PRO A 108 -16.71 -12.45 -26.12
C PRO A 108 -17.76 -11.33 -26.03
N THR A 109 -18.94 -11.63 -25.50
CA THR A 109 -19.95 -10.59 -25.23
C THR A 109 -19.52 -9.67 -24.08
N GLN A 110 -18.67 -10.17 -23.17
CA GLN A 110 -18.26 -9.44 -21.97
C GLN A 110 -16.77 -9.63 -21.63
N LEU A 111 -16.10 -8.52 -21.34
CA LEU A 111 -14.75 -8.44 -20.79
C LEU A 111 -14.82 -8.06 -19.31
N VAL A 112 -14.36 -8.95 -18.44
CA VAL A 112 -14.32 -8.75 -16.99
C VAL A 112 -12.95 -8.21 -16.58
N ILE A 113 -12.94 -7.11 -15.80
CA ILE A 113 -11.73 -6.43 -15.33
C ILE A 113 -11.82 -6.23 -13.81
N ILE A 114 -10.70 -6.39 -13.11
CA ILE A 114 -10.62 -6.16 -11.67
C ILE A 114 -9.83 -4.88 -11.39
N ASP A 115 -10.44 -3.91 -10.72
CA ASP A 115 -9.81 -2.66 -10.32
C ASP A 115 -9.48 -2.70 -8.82
N GLY A 116 -8.19 -2.71 -8.52
CA GLY A 116 -7.66 -2.96 -7.18
C GLY A 116 -6.14 -2.96 -7.18
N THR A 117 -5.55 -2.83 -5.99
CA THR A 117 -4.15 -3.27 -5.81
C THR A 117 -4.00 -4.75 -6.20
N TRP A 118 -2.81 -5.17 -6.61
CA TRP A 118 -2.53 -6.57 -6.96
C TRP A 118 -2.99 -7.58 -5.91
N HIS A 119 -2.86 -7.24 -4.62
CA HIS A 119 -3.30 -8.11 -3.54
C HIS A 119 -4.84 -8.23 -3.49
N GLN A 120 -5.56 -7.11 -3.69
CA GLN A 120 -7.02 -7.10 -3.76
C GLN A 120 -7.52 -7.85 -5.00
N ALA A 121 -6.92 -7.61 -6.17
CA ALA A 121 -7.31 -8.28 -7.41
C ALA A 121 -7.14 -9.80 -7.31
N LYS A 122 -6.00 -10.28 -6.79
CA LYS A 122 -5.76 -11.69 -6.49
C LYS A 122 -6.82 -12.26 -5.54
N THR A 123 -7.17 -11.51 -4.51
CA THR A 123 -8.16 -11.93 -3.50
C THR A 123 -9.56 -12.03 -4.13
N ILE A 124 -9.97 -11.06 -4.94
CA ILE A 124 -11.26 -11.09 -5.67
C ILE A 124 -11.32 -12.30 -6.61
N VAL A 125 -10.31 -12.52 -7.44
CA VAL A 125 -10.30 -13.67 -8.37
C VAL A 125 -10.27 -15.01 -7.62
N ARG A 126 -9.57 -15.09 -6.48
CA ARG A 126 -9.50 -16.30 -5.66
C ARG A 126 -10.79 -16.58 -4.89
N ASP A 127 -11.54 -15.57 -4.48
CA ASP A 127 -12.67 -15.76 -3.56
C ASP A 127 -14.03 -15.76 -4.26
N LEU A 128 -14.12 -15.31 -5.53
CA LEU A 128 -15.35 -15.34 -6.32
C LEU A 128 -15.37 -16.58 -7.22
N PRO A 129 -16.21 -17.59 -6.96
CA PRO A 129 -16.26 -18.82 -7.76
C PRO A 129 -16.55 -18.55 -9.24
N GLN A 130 -17.46 -17.62 -9.54
CA GLN A 130 -17.84 -17.24 -10.92
C GLN A 130 -16.65 -16.72 -11.73
N LEU A 131 -15.62 -16.11 -11.10
CA LEU A 131 -14.43 -15.64 -11.81
C LEU A 131 -13.38 -16.73 -12.04
N LYS A 132 -13.41 -17.81 -11.24
CA LYS A 132 -12.47 -18.92 -11.38
C LYS A 132 -12.71 -19.73 -12.64
N SER A 133 -13.97 -19.86 -13.04
CA SER A 133 -14.40 -20.61 -14.23
C SER A 133 -14.19 -19.83 -15.54
N LEU A 134 -14.01 -18.51 -15.47
CA LEU A 134 -13.84 -17.71 -16.68
C LEU A 134 -12.51 -18.01 -17.36
N ARG A 135 -12.55 -18.06 -18.70
CA ARG A 135 -11.35 -18.07 -19.52
C ARG A 135 -10.55 -16.80 -19.24
N ARG A 136 -9.28 -16.95 -18.90
CA ARG A 136 -8.36 -15.83 -18.67
C ARG A 136 -7.71 -15.42 -19.99
N VAL A 137 -7.54 -14.11 -20.17
CA VAL A 137 -6.76 -13.51 -21.25
C VAL A 137 -5.80 -12.47 -20.70
N ARG A 138 -4.68 -12.28 -21.40
CA ARG A 138 -3.68 -11.25 -21.08
C ARG A 138 -3.63 -10.21 -22.20
N ILE A 139 -3.17 -9.01 -21.86
CA ILE A 139 -2.76 -8.03 -22.89
C ILE A 139 -1.29 -8.26 -23.19
N GLN A 140 -0.90 -8.10 -24.46
CA GLN A 140 0.49 -7.92 -24.85
C GLN A 140 0.67 -6.45 -25.21
N PRO A 141 1.21 -5.62 -24.30
CA PRO A 141 1.35 -4.20 -24.60
C PRO A 141 2.38 -4.01 -25.74
N PRO A 142 2.09 -3.18 -26.75
CA PRO A 142 3.04 -2.87 -27.82
C PRO A 142 4.21 -2.00 -27.34
N THR A 143 4.13 -1.42 -26.14
CA THR A 143 5.18 -0.59 -25.52
C THR A 143 5.06 -0.68 -23.99
N PRO A 144 6.17 -0.70 -23.22
CA PRO A 144 6.10 -0.70 -21.75
C PRO A 144 5.27 0.49 -21.23
N GLY A 145 4.38 0.21 -20.26
CA GLY A 145 3.40 1.17 -19.73
C GLY A 145 4.05 2.47 -19.25
N GLN A 146 3.50 3.62 -19.66
CA GLN A 146 4.03 4.95 -19.35
C GLN A 146 3.57 5.45 -17.96
N TYR A 147 3.29 4.56 -17.03
CA TYR A 147 2.70 4.90 -15.74
C TYR A 147 3.76 5.25 -14.68
N ARG A 148 4.04 6.56 -14.53
CA ARG A 148 5.07 7.08 -13.61
C ARG A 148 4.54 7.55 -12.24
N ILE A 149 3.26 7.32 -11.90
CA ILE A 149 2.61 7.96 -10.73
C ILE A 149 2.24 7.00 -9.57
N ARG A 150 2.18 5.67 -9.77
CA ARG A 150 2.20 4.69 -8.65
C ARG A 150 3.47 3.85 -8.71
N ARG A 151 3.93 3.37 -7.54
CA ARG A 151 4.88 2.24 -7.49
C ARG A 151 4.13 0.99 -7.90
N GLU A 152 4.27 0.61 -9.15
CA GLU A 152 3.87 -0.69 -9.64
C GLU A 152 4.94 -1.73 -9.28
N PRO A 153 4.58 -3.03 -9.15
CA PRO A 153 5.56 -4.08 -8.83
C PRO A 153 6.58 -4.31 -9.94
N ASP A 154 6.24 -3.93 -11.17
CA ASP A 154 6.97 -4.14 -12.42
C ASP A 154 6.62 -3.03 -13.43
N GLY A 155 7.56 -2.63 -14.29
CA GLY A 155 7.39 -1.58 -15.30
C GLY A 155 6.49 -1.95 -16.49
N GLN A 156 5.61 -2.93 -16.31
CA GLN A 156 4.65 -3.45 -17.31
C GLN A 156 3.20 -3.45 -16.79
N SER A 157 2.97 -3.04 -15.54
CA SER A 157 1.62 -2.88 -15.02
C SER A 157 0.91 -1.74 -15.78
N LEU A 158 -0.34 -1.98 -16.18
CA LEU A 158 -1.19 -1.00 -16.85
C LEU A 158 -2.28 -0.53 -15.88
N SER A 159 -2.69 0.73 -15.98
CA SER A 159 -3.90 1.19 -15.30
C SER A 159 -5.14 0.50 -15.87
N THR A 160 -6.23 0.45 -15.10
CA THR A 160 -7.52 -0.11 -15.56
C THR A 160 -7.98 0.50 -16.89
N LEU A 161 -7.73 1.79 -17.11
CA LEU A 161 -8.05 2.45 -18.37
C LEU A 161 -7.16 2.00 -19.51
N GLU A 162 -5.84 1.98 -19.33
CA GLU A 162 -4.90 1.51 -20.37
C GLU A 162 -5.17 0.05 -20.72
N ALA A 163 -5.40 -0.78 -19.72
CA ALA A 163 -5.74 -2.19 -19.90
C ALA A 163 -7.06 -2.35 -20.69
N THR A 164 -8.09 -1.56 -20.35
CA THR A 164 -9.35 -1.58 -21.09
C THR A 164 -9.16 -1.14 -22.54
N VAL A 165 -8.43 -0.04 -22.78
CA VAL A 165 -8.20 0.49 -24.13
C VAL A 165 -7.41 -0.50 -24.98
N ALA A 166 -6.37 -1.12 -24.42
CA ALA A 166 -5.58 -2.12 -25.14
C ALA A 166 -6.42 -3.36 -25.49
N ALA A 167 -7.18 -3.90 -24.52
CA ALA A 167 -8.02 -5.07 -24.76
C ALA A 167 -9.13 -4.79 -25.78
N LEU A 168 -9.82 -3.65 -25.70
CA LEU A 168 -10.83 -3.28 -26.67
C LEU A 168 -10.23 -2.94 -28.05
N GLY A 169 -9.01 -2.41 -28.10
CA GLY A 169 -8.29 -2.19 -29.38
C GLY A 169 -8.03 -3.49 -30.13
N ASP A 170 -7.73 -4.57 -29.41
CA ASP A 170 -7.52 -5.90 -30.00
C ASP A 170 -8.86 -6.59 -30.36
N LEU A 171 -9.85 -6.53 -29.46
CA LEU A 171 -11.15 -7.19 -29.65
C LEU A 171 -12.01 -6.46 -30.68
N GLU A 172 -12.00 -5.14 -30.67
CA GLU A 172 -12.85 -4.29 -31.50
C GLU A 172 -12.12 -3.05 -32.06
N PRO A 173 -11.13 -3.25 -32.94
CA PRO A 173 -10.33 -2.18 -33.53
C PRO A 173 -11.14 -1.15 -34.33
N GLU A 174 -12.33 -1.51 -34.79
CA GLU A 174 -13.27 -0.63 -35.47
C GLU A 174 -13.96 0.39 -34.54
N THR A 175 -13.79 0.25 -33.22
CA THR A 175 -14.41 1.15 -32.23
C THR A 175 -13.70 2.50 -32.22
N VAL A 176 -14.41 3.53 -32.70
CA VAL A 176 -13.89 4.89 -32.76
C VAL A 176 -13.82 5.50 -31.35
N GLY A 177 -12.74 6.25 -31.09
CA GLY A 177 -12.61 7.07 -29.87
C GLY A 177 -11.92 6.39 -28.69
N LEU A 178 -11.53 5.12 -28.77
CA LEU A 178 -10.78 4.43 -27.70
C LEU A 178 -9.51 5.18 -27.30
N GLY A 179 -8.77 5.76 -28.25
CA GLY A 179 -7.58 6.57 -27.96
C GLY A 179 -7.88 7.87 -27.19
N GLN A 180 -9.10 8.40 -27.25
CA GLN A 180 -9.47 9.62 -26.54
C GLN A 180 -9.54 9.39 -25.02
N LEU A 181 -9.81 8.16 -24.56
CA LEU A 181 -9.70 7.78 -23.14
C LEU A 181 -8.28 8.02 -22.61
N LEU A 182 -7.27 7.66 -23.40
CA LEU A 182 -5.86 7.88 -23.05
C LEU A 182 -5.55 9.38 -22.95
N ASN A 183 -6.14 10.22 -23.81
CA ASN A 183 -5.96 11.67 -23.73
C ASN A 183 -6.52 12.26 -22.42
N VAL A 184 -7.72 11.84 -22.00
CA VAL A 184 -8.31 12.26 -20.71
C VAL A 184 -7.42 11.82 -19.54
N PHE A 185 -6.93 10.57 -19.62
CA PHE A 185 -6.03 10.03 -18.64
C PHE A 185 -4.70 10.79 -18.57
N HIS A 186 -4.07 11.07 -19.70
CA HIS A 186 -2.83 11.83 -19.80
C HIS A 186 -3.02 13.27 -19.30
N ARG A 187 -4.15 13.92 -19.60
CA ARG A 187 -4.48 15.24 -19.05
C ARG A 187 -4.60 15.19 -17.53
N MET A 188 -5.33 14.22 -16.98
CA MET A 188 -5.44 14.04 -15.53
C MET A 188 -4.07 13.82 -14.85
N VAL A 189 -3.19 13.06 -15.52
CA VAL A 189 -1.80 12.82 -15.11
C VAL A 189 -0.97 14.11 -15.18
N ALA A 190 -1.07 14.84 -16.29
CA ALA A 190 -0.38 16.11 -16.51
C ALA A 190 -0.82 17.17 -15.49
N ASP A 191 -2.12 17.32 -15.25
CA ASP A 191 -2.67 18.25 -14.23
C ASP A 191 -2.15 17.93 -12.83
N GLN A 192 -1.94 16.65 -12.54
CA GLN A 192 -1.37 16.21 -11.28
C GLN A 192 0.14 16.48 -11.19
N LEU A 193 0.88 16.24 -12.27
CA LEU A 193 2.30 16.56 -12.36
C LEU A 193 2.53 18.07 -12.32
N ALA A 194 1.69 18.86 -12.99
CA ALA A 194 1.72 20.32 -12.99
C ALA A 194 1.42 20.89 -11.60
N GLN A 195 0.44 20.35 -10.88
CA GLN A 195 0.25 20.70 -9.47
C GLN A 195 1.40 20.25 -8.58
N SER A 196 2.05 19.12 -8.91
CA SER A 196 3.21 18.63 -8.17
C SER A 196 4.47 19.47 -8.47
N GLY A 197 4.61 20.00 -9.68
CA GLY A 197 5.70 20.84 -10.19
C GLY A 197 5.56 22.33 -9.84
N ALA A 198 4.35 22.89 -9.91
CA ALA A 198 4.04 24.22 -9.40
C ALA A 198 4.16 24.28 -7.85
N ARG A 199 3.93 23.15 -7.16
CA ARG A 199 4.27 22.98 -5.73
C ARG A 199 5.76 22.77 -5.46
N MET A 200 6.61 22.64 -6.48
CA MET A 200 8.06 22.47 -6.36
C MET A 200 8.83 23.79 -6.53
N SER A 201 8.42 24.73 -7.40
CA SER A 201 9.17 25.99 -7.59
C SER A 201 8.90 27.07 -6.53
N THR A 202 7.74 27.02 -5.85
CA THR A 202 7.45 27.89 -4.68
C THR A 202 7.74 27.22 -3.34
N ARG A 203 8.38 26.05 -3.34
CA ARG A 203 8.91 25.43 -2.12
C ARG A 203 10.43 25.54 -2.06
N VAL A 204 10.90 26.72 -1.72
CA VAL A 204 11.67 26.79 -0.47
C VAL A 204 10.74 26.18 0.57
N ARG A 205 11.00 24.93 0.93
CA ARG A 205 10.12 24.06 1.73
C ARG A 205 10.07 24.61 3.16
N GLN A 206 9.39 25.73 3.37
CA GLN A 206 9.14 26.26 4.69
C GLN A 206 8.29 25.26 5.46
N ASN A 207 8.74 25.00 6.69
CA ASN A 207 8.20 24.06 7.67
C ASN A 207 6.68 23.85 7.55
N ARG A 208 6.26 22.62 7.22
CA ARG A 208 4.89 22.20 7.54
C ARG A 208 4.80 22.17 9.07
N GLY A 209 3.81 22.86 9.62
CA GLY A 209 3.59 22.98 11.07
C GLY A 209 3.51 21.65 11.85
N PRO A 210 3.29 21.71 13.17
CA PRO A 210 3.47 20.58 14.09
C PRO A 210 2.67 19.33 13.68
N LEU A 211 3.13 18.14 14.09
CA LEU A 211 2.34 16.91 13.97
C LEU A 211 0.99 17.13 14.69
N ARG A 212 -0.12 16.93 14.00
CA ARG A 212 -1.48 17.04 14.57
C ARG A 212 -2.07 15.62 14.71
N HIS A 213 -2.78 15.37 15.81
CA HIS A 213 -3.44 14.10 16.15
C HIS A 213 -2.48 12.91 16.34
N LEU A 214 -1.59 13.00 17.33
CA LEU A 214 -0.77 11.86 17.72
C LEU A 214 -1.65 10.81 18.44
N PRO A 215 -1.38 9.50 18.26
CA PRO A 215 -2.03 8.48 19.07
C PRO A 215 -1.93 8.83 20.55
N ARG A 216 -3.05 8.76 21.28
CA ARG A 216 -3.16 9.12 22.71
C ARG A 216 -2.09 8.50 23.59
N ALA A 217 -1.54 7.35 23.23
CA ALA A 217 -0.43 6.73 23.96
C ALA A 217 0.83 7.60 24.06
N PHE A 218 1.07 8.52 23.11
CA PHE A 218 2.19 9.46 23.18
C PHE A 218 1.91 10.65 24.11
N SER A 219 0.64 10.98 24.41
CA SER A 219 0.25 12.04 25.35
C SER A 219 -0.05 11.53 26.76
N ASP A 220 -0.77 10.42 26.87
CA ASP A 220 -1.45 9.99 28.11
C ASP A 220 -0.65 8.89 28.84
N ALA A 221 0.22 8.18 28.13
CA ALA A 221 0.86 6.95 28.59
C ALA A 221 2.37 6.90 28.29
N SER A 222 3.06 8.05 28.28
CA SER A 222 4.49 8.12 27.92
C SER A 222 5.37 7.18 28.75
N ASN A 223 5.02 6.91 30.02
CA ASN A 223 5.82 6.05 30.89
C ASN A 223 5.68 4.55 30.56
N ASN A 224 4.56 4.13 29.97
CA ASN A 224 4.26 2.73 29.63
C ASN A 224 4.61 2.41 28.15
N LEU A 225 5.23 3.34 27.44
CA LEU A 225 5.74 3.07 26.09
C LEU A 225 7.00 2.20 26.19
N VAL A 226 6.96 1.03 25.57
CA VAL A 226 8.12 0.14 25.43
C VAL A 226 8.57 0.19 23.98
N VAL A 227 9.71 0.82 23.69
CA VAL A 227 10.24 0.88 22.33
C VAL A 227 11.05 -0.37 22.08
N ALA A 228 10.83 -1.05 20.95
CA ALA A 228 11.52 -2.28 20.61
C ALA A 228 12.05 -2.29 19.18
N TYR A 229 13.16 -3.02 19.00
CA TYR A 229 13.76 -3.31 17.72
C TYR A 229 14.25 -4.76 17.69
N GLY A 230 14.12 -5.41 16.54
CA GLY A 230 14.51 -6.80 16.37
C GLY A 230 15.07 -7.06 14.98
N GLU A 231 16.12 -7.87 14.94
CA GLU A 231 16.76 -8.34 13.71
C GLU A 231 16.30 -9.75 13.39
N ALA A 232 16.25 -10.09 12.11
CA ALA A 232 15.78 -11.38 11.65
C ALA A 232 16.76 -11.98 10.65
N ARG A 233 16.70 -13.31 10.48
CA ARG A 233 17.41 -14.00 9.41
C ARG A 233 17.03 -13.42 8.04
N PRO A 234 17.95 -13.48 7.07
CA PRO A 234 17.62 -13.19 5.68
C PRO A 234 16.36 -13.95 5.25
N HIS A 235 15.48 -13.26 4.51
CA HIS A 235 14.19 -13.84 4.15
C HIS A 235 14.37 -15.06 3.24
N VAL A 236 13.82 -16.20 3.68
CA VAL A 236 13.72 -17.42 2.88
C VAL A 236 12.25 -17.61 2.48
N ARG A 237 12.02 -17.78 1.18
CA ARG A 237 10.66 -17.94 0.64
C ARG A 237 9.99 -19.17 1.26
N GLY A 238 8.77 -19.01 1.77
CA GLY A 238 7.99 -20.09 2.37
C GLY A 238 8.31 -20.40 3.83
N LYS A 239 9.36 -19.82 4.41
CA LYS A 239 9.67 -19.94 5.85
C LYS A 239 9.24 -18.66 6.61
N PRO A 240 8.69 -18.78 7.83
CA PRO A 240 8.45 -17.62 8.68
C PRO A 240 9.79 -16.94 9.06
N PRO A 241 9.79 -15.62 9.34
CA PRO A 241 11.02 -14.93 9.71
C PRO A 241 11.50 -15.39 11.09
N TRP A 242 12.75 -15.85 11.21
CA TRP A 242 13.33 -16.23 12.50
C TRP A 242 14.09 -15.04 13.13
N PRO A 243 13.81 -14.67 14.38
CA PRO A 243 14.54 -13.59 15.05
C PRO A 243 15.98 -13.98 15.38
N ILE A 244 16.89 -13.03 15.21
CA ILE A 244 18.31 -13.15 15.62
C ILE A 244 18.52 -12.45 16.97
N SER A 245 18.06 -11.20 17.05
CA SER A 245 18.21 -10.38 18.23
C SER A 245 16.94 -9.56 18.46
N TRP A 246 16.69 -9.26 19.73
CA TRP A 246 15.60 -8.39 20.15
C TRP A 246 16.08 -7.51 21.29
N VAL A 247 15.85 -6.22 21.15
CA VAL A 247 16.16 -5.21 22.15
C VAL A 247 14.94 -4.35 22.38
N ALA A 248 14.66 -4.00 23.63
CA ALA A 248 13.59 -3.10 23.99
C ALA A 248 13.98 -2.23 25.19
N GLN A 249 13.33 -1.08 25.31
CA GLN A 249 13.50 -0.18 26.43
C GLN A 249 12.19 0.51 26.78
N ARG A 250 11.84 0.52 28.07
CA ARG A 250 10.70 1.26 28.60
C ARG A 250 11.05 2.74 28.74
N LEU A 251 10.19 3.61 28.23
CA LEU A 251 10.46 5.05 28.21
C LEU A 251 10.44 5.68 29.61
N GLY A 252 9.52 5.26 30.49
CA GLY A 252 9.41 5.81 31.84
C GLY A 252 10.56 5.40 32.76
N THR A 253 10.75 4.08 32.94
CA THR A 253 11.74 3.54 33.91
C THR A 253 13.14 3.36 33.34
N GLN A 254 13.31 3.49 32.02
CA GLN A 254 14.54 3.13 31.30
C GLN A 254 14.94 1.65 31.40
N GLU A 255 14.07 0.80 31.96
CA GLU A 255 14.27 -0.65 32.02
C GLU A 255 14.50 -1.21 30.62
N THR A 256 15.53 -2.05 30.46
CA THR A 256 15.93 -2.61 29.18
C THR A 256 15.70 -4.11 29.13
N PHE A 257 15.44 -4.59 27.91
CA PHE A 257 15.40 -6.00 27.59
C PHE A 257 16.33 -6.24 26.41
N THR A 258 17.22 -7.21 26.53
CA THR A 258 18.11 -7.65 25.44
C THR A 258 18.16 -9.16 25.40
N ALA A 259 17.98 -9.70 24.19
CA ALA A 259 18.10 -11.13 23.91
C ALA A 259 18.72 -11.37 22.53
N LEU A 260 19.65 -12.33 22.49
CA LEU A 260 20.02 -13.05 21.28
C LEU A 260 19.33 -14.41 21.33
N LEU A 261 18.76 -14.85 20.21
CA LEU A 261 18.05 -16.12 20.17
C LEU A 261 18.92 -17.19 19.51
N GLU A 262 18.77 -18.41 19.99
CA GLU A 262 19.35 -19.59 19.36
C GLU A 262 18.93 -19.69 17.89
N GLN A 263 19.88 -20.10 17.06
CA GLN A 263 19.71 -20.13 15.62
C GLN A 263 19.57 -21.58 15.14
N PRO A 264 18.55 -21.89 14.30
CA PRO A 264 18.33 -23.26 13.82
C PRO A 264 19.45 -23.74 12.87
N GLU A 265 20.16 -22.80 12.26
CA GLU A 265 21.27 -23.02 11.34
C GLU A 265 22.29 -21.90 11.58
N ASP A 266 23.56 -22.11 11.28
CA ASP A 266 24.58 -21.07 11.41
C ASP A 266 24.24 -19.82 10.60
N LEU A 267 24.64 -18.66 11.12
CA LEU A 267 24.46 -17.39 10.43
C LEU A 267 25.66 -17.13 9.51
N PRO A 268 25.44 -16.72 8.25
CA PRO A 268 26.54 -16.37 7.36
C PRO A 268 27.39 -15.24 7.96
N THR A 269 28.72 -15.31 7.80
CA THR A 269 29.66 -14.30 8.31
C THR A 269 29.31 -12.87 7.86
N ALA A 270 28.80 -12.71 6.63
CA ALA A 270 28.31 -11.44 6.13
C ALA A 270 27.14 -10.87 6.94
N THR A 271 26.24 -11.74 7.42
CA THR A 271 25.12 -11.36 8.29
C THR A 271 25.63 -10.92 9.66
N LEU A 272 26.52 -11.70 10.28
CA LEU A 272 27.14 -11.35 11.56
C LEU A 272 27.86 -9.99 11.50
N LYS A 273 28.67 -9.76 10.46
CA LYS A 273 29.33 -8.48 10.21
C LYS A 273 28.34 -7.33 10.03
N HIS A 274 27.25 -7.53 9.28
CA HIS A 274 26.22 -6.51 9.10
C HIS A 274 25.52 -6.14 10.42
N LEU A 275 25.26 -7.13 11.27
CA LEU A 275 24.59 -6.96 12.56
C LEU A 275 25.51 -6.46 13.67
N LYS A 276 26.83 -6.38 13.41
CA LYS A 276 27.87 -6.11 14.41
C LYS A 276 27.81 -7.14 15.55
N LEU A 277 27.72 -8.41 15.16
CA LEU A 277 27.74 -9.57 16.05
C LEU A 277 28.89 -10.49 15.66
N THR A 278 29.32 -11.29 16.63
CA THR A 278 30.32 -12.35 16.53
C THR A 278 29.68 -13.69 16.89
N THR A 279 30.35 -14.80 16.60
CA THR A 279 29.89 -16.12 17.04
C THR A 279 29.89 -16.24 18.57
N GLN A 280 30.84 -15.59 19.24
CA GLN A 280 30.94 -15.56 20.71
C GLN A 280 29.71 -14.93 21.38
N ASP A 281 29.06 -13.96 20.72
CA ASP A 281 27.83 -13.35 21.25
C ASP A 281 26.69 -14.36 21.42
N PHE A 282 26.70 -15.46 20.66
CA PHE A 282 25.68 -16.51 20.73
C PHE A 282 25.93 -17.53 21.83
N GLU A 283 27.06 -17.49 22.56
CA GLU A 283 27.29 -18.35 23.74
C GLU A 283 26.24 -18.13 24.84
N LYS A 284 25.64 -16.94 24.88
CA LYS A 284 24.57 -16.56 25.80
C LYS A 284 23.21 -16.41 25.11
N ALA A 285 23.09 -16.95 23.89
CA ALA A 285 21.81 -16.98 23.21
C ALA A 285 20.80 -17.81 24.01
N ILE A 286 19.54 -17.42 23.95
CA ILE A 286 18.45 -18.06 24.68
C ILE A 286 17.51 -18.78 23.72
N SER A 287 16.87 -19.84 24.19
CA SER A 287 15.84 -20.53 23.43
C SER A 287 14.60 -19.64 23.22
N PRO A 288 13.75 -19.94 22.22
CA PRO A 288 12.46 -19.27 22.05
C PRO A 288 11.55 -19.33 23.30
N GLU A 289 11.56 -20.43 24.05
CA GLU A 289 10.81 -20.60 25.31
C GLU A 289 11.30 -19.62 26.39
N GLU A 290 12.62 -19.53 26.55
CA GLU A 290 13.26 -18.60 27.48
C GLU A 290 12.97 -17.16 27.09
N PHE A 291 13.03 -16.85 25.80
CA PHE A 291 12.65 -15.54 25.28
C PHE A 291 11.20 -15.19 25.65
N ARG A 292 10.24 -16.09 25.38
CA ARG A 292 8.82 -15.88 25.67
C ARG A 292 8.61 -15.54 27.15
N ARG A 293 9.17 -16.36 28.03
CA ARG A 293 9.05 -16.17 29.48
C ARG A 293 9.66 -14.85 29.96
N ARG A 294 10.87 -14.50 29.50
CA ARG A 294 11.52 -13.23 29.86
C ARG A 294 10.77 -12.03 29.28
N CYS A 295 10.28 -12.12 28.05
CA CYS A 295 9.52 -11.06 27.39
C CYS A 295 8.20 -10.80 28.14
N ASN A 296 7.49 -11.86 28.54
CA ASN A 296 6.26 -11.76 29.32
C ASN A 296 6.49 -11.20 30.72
N SER A 297 7.64 -11.51 31.35
CA SER A 297 8.01 -10.90 32.63
C SER A 297 8.39 -9.42 32.51
N PHE A 298 8.88 -9.00 31.34
CA PHE A 298 9.29 -7.62 31.09
C PHE A 298 8.11 -6.73 30.66
N LEU A 299 7.14 -7.26 29.93
CA LEU A 299 5.98 -6.52 29.46
C LEU A 299 4.84 -6.57 30.47
N ASN A 300 4.38 -5.40 30.91
CA ASN A 300 3.18 -5.24 31.71
C ASN A 300 1.93 -5.19 30.82
N PRO A 301 0.74 -5.57 31.34
CA PRO A 301 -0.51 -5.51 30.57
C PRO A 301 -0.88 -4.13 30.02
N GLU A 302 -0.47 -3.07 30.72
CA GLU A 302 -0.73 -1.67 30.34
C GLU A 302 0.31 -1.09 29.36
N ASP A 303 1.33 -1.88 29.00
CA ASP A 303 2.36 -1.40 28.09
C ASP A 303 1.86 -1.29 26.66
N VAL A 304 2.37 -0.28 25.98
CA VAL A 304 2.21 -0.13 24.53
C VAL A 304 3.56 -0.34 23.87
N LEU A 305 3.69 -1.43 23.12
CA LEU A 305 4.90 -1.75 22.39
C LEU A 305 5.02 -0.86 21.15
N VAL A 306 6.12 -0.13 21.03
CA VAL A 306 6.38 0.79 19.93
C VAL A 306 7.51 0.24 19.06
N VAL A 307 7.23 -0.03 17.79
CA VAL A 307 8.24 -0.49 16.82
C VAL A 307 8.34 0.46 15.64
N TYR A 308 9.52 0.57 15.02
CA TYR A 308 9.64 1.41 13.82
C TYR A 308 8.85 0.87 12.63
N HIS A 309 8.92 -0.44 12.39
CA HIS A 309 8.27 -1.12 11.27
C HIS A 309 7.50 -2.35 11.74
N ALA A 310 6.33 -2.61 11.16
CA ALA A 310 5.50 -3.79 11.47
C ALA A 310 6.19 -5.15 11.23
N ARG A 311 7.39 -5.18 10.63
CA ARG A 311 8.15 -6.41 10.41
C ARG A 311 8.79 -6.88 11.72
N THR A 312 9.26 -5.95 12.55
CA THR A 312 9.79 -6.25 13.88
C THR A 312 8.72 -6.89 14.74
N TYR A 313 7.52 -6.32 14.80
CA TYR A 313 6.42 -6.89 15.58
C TYR A 313 6.07 -8.34 15.17
N ARG A 314 6.09 -8.64 13.87
CA ARG A 314 5.83 -10.01 13.36
C ARG A 314 6.86 -11.06 13.79
N LEU A 315 8.02 -10.66 14.30
CA LEU A 315 9.01 -11.60 14.84
C LEU A 315 8.52 -12.27 16.11
N LEU A 316 7.66 -11.62 16.90
CA LEU A 316 7.06 -12.25 18.07
C LEU A 316 6.18 -13.44 17.67
N ASN A 317 5.48 -13.34 16.53
CA ASN A 317 4.60 -14.40 16.04
C ASN A 317 5.35 -15.65 15.59
N SER A 318 6.58 -15.52 15.09
CA SER A 318 7.35 -16.67 14.62
C SER A 318 7.94 -17.52 15.73
N ILE A 319 7.95 -17.00 16.96
CA ILE A 319 8.38 -17.69 18.17
C ILE A 319 7.24 -17.83 19.19
N GLU A 320 5.99 -17.63 18.75
CA GLU A 320 4.79 -17.78 19.58
C GLU A 320 4.82 -16.93 20.87
N ALA A 321 5.46 -15.78 20.84
CA ALA A 321 5.45 -14.82 21.95
C ALA A 321 4.15 -14.00 21.95
N ASP A 322 3.78 -13.53 23.14
CA ASP A 322 2.59 -12.70 23.32
C ASP A 322 2.63 -11.46 22.44
N GLN A 323 1.46 -11.06 21.98
CA GLN A 323 1.26 -9.96 21.03
C GLN A 323 0.66 -8.76 21.79
N PRO A 324 1.46 -7.96 22.51
CA PRO A 324 0.94 -6.79 23.20
C PRO A 324 0.40 -5.78 22.20
N ARG A 325 -0.40 -4.82 22.68
CA ARG A 325 -0.85 -3.68 21.89
C ARG A 325 0.36 -2.98 21.28
N CYS A 326 0.36 -2.79 19.96
CA CYS A 326 1.52 -2.27 19.23
C CYS A 326 1.22 -0.99 18.44
N LEU A 327 2.14 -0.03 18.50
CA LEU A 327 2.19 1.16 17.65
C LEU A 327 3.37 1.08 16.69
N VAL A 328 3.11 1.37 15.42
CA VAL A 328 4.15 1.39 14.37
C VAL A 328 4.52 2.84 14.07
N LEU A 329 5.75 3.26 14.43
CA LEU A 329 6.19 4.66 14.27
C LEU A 329 6.12 5.12 12.83
N LYS A 330 6.52 4.28 11.87
CA LYS A 330 6.47 4.66 10.46
C LYS A 330 5.06 5.04 9.99
N SER A 331 3.99 4.48 10.57
CA SER A 331 2.63 4.90 10.25
C SER A 331 2.21 6.20 10.93
N VAL A 332 2.81 6.57 12.06
CA VAL A 332 2.54 7.86 12.76
C VAL A 332 2.95 9.04 11.87
N PHE A 333 4.07 8.93 11.16
CA PHE A 333 4.51 9.96 10.21
C PHE A 333 3.74 9.92 8.87
N GLY A 334 2.96 8.86 8.61
CA GLY A 334 2.09 8.73 7.44
C GLY A 334 2.77 9.15 6.12
N HIS A 335 2.15 10.12 5.44
CA HIS A 335 2.65 10.66 4.16
C HIS A 335 3.71 11.78 4.33
N ARG A 336 3.96 12.28 5.56
CA ARG A 336 4.93 13.37 5.84
C ARG A 336 6.32 12.97 5.37
N HIS A 337 6.67 11.69 5.57
CA HIS A 337 7.97 11.10 5.27
C HIS A 337 7.87 9.80 4.46
N SER A 338 6.90 9.71 3.54
CA SER A 338 6.67 8.50 2.72
C SER A 338 7.87 8.09 1.86
N GLN A 339 8.76 9.04 1.55
CA GLN A 339 10.00 8.81 0.80
C GLN A 339 11.18 8.38 1.68
N VAL A 340 11.08 8.52 3.01
CA VAL A 340 12.11 8.13 3.97
C VAL A 340 12.12 6.61 4.08
N ARG A 341 13.27 6.00 3.79
CA ARG A 341 13.43 4.54 3.74
C ARG A 341 14.21 3.96 4.92
N SER A 342 14.90 4.79 5.70
CA SER A 342 15.67 4.38 6.87
C SER A 342 15.25 5.16 8.11
N LEU A 343 15.74 4.73 9.27
CA LEU A 343 15.46 5.40 10.53
C LEU A 343 16.34 6.67 10.67
N GLU A 344 17.59 6.62 10.21
CA GLU A 344 18.50 7.78 10.16
C GLU A 344 17.92 8.92 9.33
N ALA A 345 17.38 8.59 8.15
CA ALA A 345 16.76 9.58 7.29
C ALA A 345 15.46 10.14 7.91
N MET A 346 14.81 9.40 8.81
CA MET A 346 13.65 9.88 9.56
C MET A 346 14.08 10.88 10.63
N LEU A 347 15.11 10.55 11.41
CA LEU A 347 15.66 11.46 12.42
C LEU A 347 16.13 12.76 11.76
N ALA A 348 16.89 12.67 10.68
CA ALA A 348 17.33 13.84 9.92
C ALA A 348 16.16 14.68 9.40
N ALA A 349 15.09 14.04 8.93
CA ALA A 349 13.91 14.74 8.40
C ALA A 349 13.06 15.42 9.49
N GLU A 350 13.15 14.97 10.75
CA GLU A 350 12.57 15.63 11.93
C GLU A 350 13.59 16.54 12.66
N GLY A 351 14.76 16.79 12.06
CA GLY A 351 15.79 17.66 12.64
C GLY A 351 16.48 17.09 13.89
N LEU A 352 16.37 15.78 14.11
CA LEU A 352 16.96 15.06 15.24
C LEU A 352 18.36 14.56 14.89
N ARG A 353 19.24 14.56 15.90
CA ARG A 353 20.59 13.99 15.74
C ARG A 353 20.54 12.47 15.87
N THR A 354 21.26 11.77 15.01
CA THR A 354 21.47 10.32 15.15
C THR A 354 22.30 10.05 16.40
N PRO A 355 21.80 9.27 17.38
CA PRO A 355 22.60 8.87 18.53
C PRO A 355 23.83 8.08 18.10
N SER A 356 24.98 8.39 18.67
CA SER A 356 26.20 7.60 18.51
C SER A 356 26.39 6.74 19.76
N LEU A 357 26.42 5.42 19.58
CA LEU A 357 26.70 4.47 20.64
C LEU A 357 28.06 3.81 20.39
N VAL A 358 28.92 3.83 21.39
CA VAL A 358 30.22 3.15 21.34
C VAL A 358 30.01 1.66 21.63
N ALA A 359 30.63 0.79 20.82
CA ALA A 359 30.65 -0.66 21.01
C ALA A 359 29.27 -1.32 21.18
N SER A 360 28.32 -0.99 20.30
CA SER A 360 26.96 -1.53 20.34
C SER A 360 26.60 -2.32 19.08
N THR A 361 25.68 -3.30 19.24
CA THR A 361 25.17 -4.05 18.09
C THR A 361 24.26 -3.16 17.24
N ARG A 362 24.06 -3.52 15.97
CA ARG A 362 23.15 -2.77 15.08
C ARG A 362 21.75 -2.62 15.68
N ALA A 363 21.26 -3.64 16.40
CA ALA A 363 19.95 -3.59 17.04
C ALA A 363 19.86 -2.48 18.10
N HIS A 364 20.90 -2.30 18.92
CA HIS A 364 20.96 -1.24 19.92
C HIS A 364 21.03 0.15 19.29
N GLU A 365 21.81 0.32 18.22
CA GLU A 365 21.86 1.58 17.45
C GLU A 365 20.47 1.96 16.92
N ARG A 366 19.74 0.97 16.38
CA ARG A 366 18.38 1.16 15.86
C ARG A 366 17.39 1.46 16.96
N LEU A 367 17.49 0.80 18.11
CA LEU A 367 16.67 1.09 19.28
C LEU A 367 16.89 2.52 19.76
N ALA A 368 18.14 2.98 19.88
CA ALA A 368 18.46 4.33 20.33
C ALA A 368 17.88 5.39 19.39
N MET A 369 17.99 5.19 18.08
CA MET A 369 17.35 6.08 17.11
C MET A 369 15.81 6.09 17.26
N ALA A 370 15.19 4.92 17.44
CA ALA A 370 13.74 4.83 17.60
C ALA A 370 13.27 5.50 18.91
N MET A 371 14.03 5.33 20.00
CA MET A 371 13.82 5.99 21.28
C MET A 371 13.86 7.51 21.13
N GLU A 372 14.83 8.05 20.40
CA GLU A 372 14.92 9.50 20.18
C GLU A 372 13.70 10.04 19.42
N LEU A 373 13.24 9.28 18.42
CA LEU A 373 12.02 9.62 17.69
C LEU A 373 10.77 9.57 18.58
N VAL A 374 10.66 8.58 19.46
CA VAL A 374 9.54 8.49 20.43
C VAL A 374 9.57 9.66 21.41
N ARG A 375 10.74 9.98 21.98
CA ARG A 375 10.90 11.14 22.88
C ARG A 375 10.53 12.46 22.20
N HIS A 376 10.86 12.59 20.92
CA HIS A 376 10.45 13.75 20.14
C HIS A 376 8.92 13.82 20.05
N LEU A 377 8.26 12.70 19.71
CA LEU A 377 6.80 12.64 19.59
C LEU A 377 6.06 12.92 20.91
N THR A 378 6.57 12.43 22.05
CA THR A 378 5.94 12.67 23.36
C THR A 378 6.06 14.12 23.83
N ARG A 379 6.97 14.91 23.25
CA ARG A 379 7.12 16.34 23.54
C ARG A 379 6.22 17.23 22.68
N ILE A 380 5.58 16.68 21.64
CA ILE A 380 4.69 17.46 20.78
C ILE A 380 3.34 17.58 21.50
N PRO A 381 2.86 18.81 21.79
CA PRO A 381 1.57 18.99 22.42
C PRO A 381 0.48 18.43 21.52
N ASN A 382 -0.33 17.52 22.08
CA ASN A 382 -1.46 16.96 21.36
C ASN A 382 -2.53 18.06 21.28
N LEU A 383 -2.64 18.71 20.12
CA LEU A 383 -3.76 19.61 19.81
C LEU A 383 -5.00 18.72 19.63
N ALA A 384 -5.57 18.29 20.76
CA ALA A 384 -6.90 17.72 20.83
C ALA A 384 -7.88 18.87 21.02
N ASP A 385 -8.91 18.87 20.18
CA ASP A 385 -10.09 19.74 20.15
C ASP A 385 -9.91 21.15 19.56
N ASP A 386 -10.15 21.22 18.24
CA ASP A 386 -10.90 22.27 17.53
C ASP A 386 -11.72 21.60 16.40
#